data_AF-A0A182N5S3-F1
#
_entry.id   AF-A0A182N5S3-F1
#
_cell.length_a   1.000
_cell.length_b   1.000
_cell.length_c   1.000
_cell.angle_alpha   90.00
_cell.angle_beta   90.00
_cell.angle_gamma   90.00
#
_symmetry.space_group_name_H-M   'P 1'
#
loop_
_entity.id
_entity.type
_entity.pdbx_description
1 polymer ?
#
loop_
_entity_poly.entity_id
_entity_poly.type
_entity_poly.pdbx_seq_one_letter_code
_entity_poly.pdbx_strand_id
1 'polypeptide(L)'
;MYNESYSISERLIDETSFSGVILPSHDWNTLDHIGKSARITYRVRVQCADNYYNTTCTTFCRPRNDQFGHYTCGKQGNKVCLPGWQGANCEKGKVCNQSVALRKTSNRHSGTMLSFAQDWATERLTNDSEQTNPTR
;
A
#
# COMPACT_ATOMS: atom_id res chain seq x y z
N MET A 1 -46.75 -23.97 23.88
CA MET A 1 -45.84 -23.81 25.03
C MET A 1 -44.79 -24.89 24.89
N TYR A 2 -43.65 -24.59 24.28
CA TYR A 2 -42.59 -25.58 24.04
C TYR A 2 -41.79 -25.75 25.33
N ASN A 3 -41.93 -26.91 25.95
CA ASN A 3 -41.13 -27.33 27.10
C ASN A 3 -39.84 -27.96 26.56
N GLU A 4 -38.82 -27.16 26.30
CA GLU A 4 -37.48 -27.68 26.01
C GLU A 4 -36.72 -27.83 27.33
N SER A 5 -36.72 -29.03 27.89
CA SER A 5 -35.81 -29.40 28.97
C SER A 5 -34.40 -29.59 28.37
N TYR A 6 -33.66 -28.51 28.18
CA TYR A 6 -32.25 -28.55 27.79
C TYR A 6 -31.46 -29.43 28.76
N SER A 7 -30.52 -30.21 28.23
CA SER A 7 -29.62 -31.02 29.06
C SER A 7 -28.83 -30.12 30.01
N ILE A 8 -28.45 -30.61 31.19
CA ILE A 8 -27.64 -29.82 32.16
C ILE A 8 -26.35 -29.27 31.49
N SER A 9 -25.83 -29.96 30.48
CA SER A 9 -24.69 -29.54 29.66
C SER A 9 -24.94 -28.31 28.77
N GLU A 10 -26.18 -27.96 28.47
CA GLU A 10 -26.55 -26.82 27.62
C GLU A 10 -27.02 -25.60 28.43
N ARG A 11 -26.97 -25.69 29.77
CA ARG A 11 -27.33 -24.58 30.64
C ARG A 11 -26.31 -23.45 30.54
N LEU A 12 -26.79 -22.26 30.21
CA LEU A 12 -25.99 -21.04 30.18
C LEU A 12 -25.30 -20.79 31.54
N ILE A 13 -23.99 -20.57 31.52
CA ILE A 13 -23.18 -20.31 32.71
C ILE A 13 -23.13 -18.82 33.02
N ASP A 14 -22.74 -18.00 32.03
CA ASP A 14 -22.76 -16.53 32.07
C ASP A 14 -22.85 -16.02 30.61
N GLU A 15 -23.40 -14.83 30.41
CA GLU A 15 -23.51 -14.16 29.10
C GLU A 15 -23.07 -12.69 29.21
N THR A 16 -22.46 -12.17 28.15
CA THR A 16 -22.05 -10.77 28.08
C THR A 16 -22.22 -10.22 26.67
N SER A 17 -22.51 -8.92 26.56
CA SER A 17 -22.53 -8.19 25.30
C SER A 17 -21.61 -6.98 25.38
N PHE A 18 -20.91 -6.71 24.27
CA PHE A 18 -20.05 -5.54 24.12
C PHE A 18 -20.59 -4.65 23.00
N SER A 19 -20.65 -3.35 23.26
CA SER A 19 -21.00 -2.33 22.26
C SER A 19 -19.94 -1.24 22.24
N GLY A 20 -19.30 -1.05 21.09
CA GLY A 20 -18.21 -0.10 20.92
C GLY A 20 -17.57 -0.21 19.53
N VAL A 21 -16.65 0.71 19.23
CA VAL A 21 -15.94 0.73 17.94
C VAL A 21 -14.62 -0.02 18.07
N ILE A 22 -14.41 -1.02 17.21
CA ILE A 22 -13.13 -1.72 17.05
C ILE A 22 -12.65 -1.50 15.61
N LEU A 23 -11.56 -0.74 15.46
CA LEU A 23 -10.98 -0.45 14.14
C LEU A 23 -10.17 -1.65 13.62
N PRO A 24 -10.02 -1.80 12.29
CA PRO A 24 -9.14 -2.81 11.72
C PRO A 24 -7.69 -2.64 12.20
N SER A 25 -7.10 -3.70 12.74
CA SER A 25 -5.70 -3.73 13.18
C SER A 25 -5.17 -5.17 13.23
N HIS A 26 -3.84 -5.32 13.19
CA HIS A 26 -3.18 -6.57 13.54
C HIS A 26 -3.20 -6.85 15.05
N ASP A 27 -3.39 -5.80 15.85
CA ASP A 27 -3.40 -5.85 17.30
C ASP A 27 -4.70 -6.42 17.85
N TRP A 28 -4.60 -7.12 18.97
CA TRP A 28 -5.75 -7.70 19.67
C TRP A 28 -6.32 -6.71 20.68
N ASN A 29 -7.65 -6.60 20.71
CA ASN A 29 -8.37 -5.93 21.78
C ASN A 29 -8.77 -6.98 22.82
N THR A 30 -8.37 -6.78 24.07
CA THR A 30 -8.73 -7.68 25.18
C THR A 30 -9.98 -7.14 25.87
N LEU A 31 -10.98 -8.00 26.03
CA LEU A 31 -12.25 -7.70 26.67
C LEU A 31 -12.44 -8.65 27.85
N ASP A 32 -12.88 -8.11 28.96
CA ASP A 32 -13.11 -8.84 30.20
C ASP A 32 -14.60 -8.79 30.56
N HIS A 33 -15.14 -9.95 30.93
CA HIS A 33 -16.42 -10.09 31.59
C HIS A 33 -16.20 -10.69 32.97
N ILE A 34 -16.65 -9.97 33.99
CA ILE A 34 -16.62 -10.42 35.38
C ILE A 34 -18.07 -10.73 35.74
N GLY A 35 -18.47 -11.97 35.54
CA GLY A 35 -19.81 -12.47 35.81
C GLY A 35 -19.97 -12.91 37.26
N LYS A 36 -21.16 -13.43 37.58
CA LYS A 36 -21.47 -13.95 38.92
C LYS A 36 -20.91 -15.36 39.12
N SER A 37 -20.84 -16.13 38.04
CA SER A 37 -20.44 -17.53 38.08
C SER A 37 -19.06 -17.76 37.48
N ALA A 38 -18.64 -16.91 36.52
CA ALA A 38 -17.34 -17.00 35.88
C ALA A 38 -16.73 -15.63 35.56
N ARG A 39 -15.40 -15.61 35.40
CA ARG A 39 -14.68 -14.53 34.73
C ARG A 39 -14.26 -15.01 33.35
N ILE A 40 -14.62 -14.26 32.31
CA ILE A 40 -14.32 -14.57 30.91
C ILE A 40 -13.45 -13.46 30.36
N THR A 41 -12.22 -13.79 29.96
CA THR A 41 -11.33 -12.88 29.23
C THR A 41 -11.21 -13.38 27.80
N TYR A 42 -11.54 -12.54 26.84
CA TYR A 42 -11.49 -12.88 25.42
C TYR A 42 -10.80 -11.78 24.61
N ARG A 43 -10.26 -12.16 23.46
CA ARG A 43 -9.57 -11.25 22.56
C ARG A 43 -10.25 -11.24 21.20
N VAL A 44 -10.46 -10.05 20.67
CA VAL A 44 -11.07 -9.82 19.36
C VAL A 44 -10.22 -8.86 18.55
N ARG A 45 -10.22 -9.04 17.23
CA ARG A 45 -9.66 -8.06 16.29
C ARG A 45 -10.45 -8.06 15.00
N VAL A 46 -10.44 -6.93 14.31
CA VAL A 46 -10.98 -6.79 12.97
C VAL A 46 -9.79 -6.72 12.00
N GLN A 47 -9.84 -7.49 10.92
CA GLN A 47 -8.83 -7.43 9.86
C GLN A 47 -9.53 -7.23 8.53
N CYS A 48 -8.95 -6.38 7.68
CA CYS A 48 -9.41 -6.28 6.31
C CYS A 48 -9.04 -7.54 5.53
N ALA A 49 -9.84 -7.86 4.51
CA ALA A 49 -9.47 -8.86 3.53
C ALA A 49 -8.23 -8.40 2.74
N ASP A 50 -7.58 -9.35 2.06
CA ASP A 50 -6.40 -9.05 1.25
C ASP A 50 -6.69 -7.95 0.23
N ASN A 51 -5.75 -6.99 0.12
CA ASN A 51 -5.85 -5.83 -0.76
C ASN A 51 -6.96 -4.83 -0.40
N TYR A 52 -7.64 -4.97 0.74
CA TYR A 52 -8.54 -3.95 1.27
C TYR A 52 -7.87 -3.19 2.40
N TYR A 53 -8.02 -1.87 2.37
CA TYR A 53 -7.38 -0.93 3.28
C TYR A 53 -8.41 0.05 3.81
N ASN A 54 -7.93 0.99 4.64
CA ASN A 54 -8.67 2.02 5.36
C ASN A 54 -9.41 1.49 6.61
N THR A 55 -9.99 2.41 7.38
CA THR A 55 -10.67 2.11 8.65
C THR A 55 -11.99 1.35 8.49
N THR A 56 -12.53 1.28 7.27
CA THR A 56 -13.77 0.59 6.92
C THR A 56 -13.55 -0.62 6.01
N CYS A 57 -12.30 -0.97 5.69
CA CYS A 57 -11.93 -2.03 4.75
C CYS A 57 -12.61 -1.92 3.38
N THR A 58 -12.85 -0.71 2.89
CA THR A 58 -13.58 -0.48 1.63
C THR A 58 -12.68 -0.07 0.47
N THR A 59 -11.47 0.42 0.73
CA THR A 59 -10.55 0.84 -0.34
C THR A 59 -9.77 -0.36 -0.85
N PHE A 60 -10.08 -0.81 -2.07
CA PHE A 60 -9.33 -1.87 -2.74
C PHE A 60 -8.07 -1.32 -3.45
N CYS A 61 -6.93 -1.95 -3.19
CA CYS A 61 -5.69 -1.72 -3.93
C CYS A 61 -4.84 -2.98 -3.98
N ARG A 62 -4.62 -3.51 -5.18
CA ARG A 62 -3.65 -4.56 -5.43
C ARG A 62 -2.49 -3.98 -6.25
N PRO A 63 -1.23 -4.11 -5.82
CA PRO A 63 -0.09 -3.63 -6.60
C PRO A 63 -0.13 -4.14 -8.04
N ARG A 64 0.24 -3.28 -8.99
CA ARG A 64 0.18 -3.58 -10.43
C ARG A 64 1.38 -2.97 -11.14
N ASN A 65 1.90 -3.68 -12.14
CA ASN A 65 2.97 -3.22 -13.00
C ASN A 65 2.80 -3.80 -14.40
N ASP A 66 1.77 -3.35 -15.10
CA ASP A 66 1.41 -3.78 -16.45
C ASP A 66 0.83 -2.60 -17.24
N GLN A 67 0.38 -2.82 -18.48
CA GLN A 67 -0.16 -1.78 -19.36
C GLN A 67 -1.31 -0.95 -18.77
N PHE A 68 -1.98 -1.41 -17.71
CA PHE A 68 -3.08 -0.72 -17.05
C PHE A 68 -2.66 0.07 -15.81
N GLY A 69 -1.39 -0.01 -15.38
CA GLY A 69 -0.89 0.79 -14.27
C GLY A 69 0.39 0.28 -13.63
N HIS A 70 1.15 1.22 -13.10
CA HIS A 70 2.47 1.01 -12.49
C HIS A 70 2.50 1.61 -11.08
N TYR A 71 2.03 0.87 -10.08
CA TYR A 71 1.88 1.36 -8.71
C TYR A 71 2.00 0.30 -7.63
N THR A 72 2.37 0.77 -6.43
CA THR A 72 2.22 0.05 -5.17
C THR A 72 1.04 0.63 -4.37
N CYS A 73 0.67 -0.02 -3.26
CA CYS A 73 -0.43 0.42 -2.42
C CYS A 73 0.12 1.08 -1.15
N GLY A 74 -0.33 2.31 -0.88
CA GLY A 74 -0.06 3.00 0.37
C GLY A 74 -0.84 2.41 1.54
N LYS A 75 -0.58 2.90 2.76
CA LYS A 75 -1.21 2.40 4.00
C LYS A 75 -2.74 2.52 3.99
N GLN A 76 -3.28 3.52 3.30
CA GLN A 76 -4.72 3.76 3.17
C GLN A 76 -5.32 3.14 1.90
N GLY A 77 -4.54 2.35 1.14
CA GLY A 77 -4.97 1.77 -0.13
C GLY A 77 -4.93 2.77 -1.30
N ASN A 78 -4.35 3.95 -1.12
CA ASN A 78 -4.10 4.86 -2.23
C ASN A 78 -3.00 4.29 -3.14
N LYS A 79 -3.14 4.49 -4.45
CA LYS A 79 -2.11 4.08 -5.42
C LYS A 79 -0.90 5.00 -5.30
N VAL A 80 0.28 4.42 -5.19
CA VAL A 80 1.57 5.12 -5.17
C VAL A 80 2.31 4.77 -6.45
N CYS A 81 2.39 5.73 -7.38
CA CYS A 81 2.99 5.50 -8.68
C CYS A 81 4.48 5.15 -8.56
N LEU A 82 4.91 4.19 -9.36
CA LEU A 82 6.33 3.89 -9.53
C LEU A 82 7.06 5.09 -10.18
N PRO A 83 8.39 5.22 -9.98
CA PRO A 83 9.16 6.28 -10.61
C PRO A 83 8.92 6.34 -12.12
N GLY A 84 8.74 7.56 -12.65
CA GLY A 84 8.43 7.76 -14.06
C GLY A 84 6.96 7.58 -14.45
N TRP A 85 6.05 7.29 -13.51
CA TRP A 85 4.61 7.12 -13.79
C TRP A 85 3.73 8.15 -13.07
N GLN A 86 2.59 8.47 -13.68
CA GLN A 86 1.57 9.39 -13.18
C GLN A 86 0.18 9.05 -13.74
N GLY A 87 -0.84 9.79 -13.30
CA GLY A 87 -2.25 9.49 -13.61
C GLY A 87 -2.96 8.81 -12.44
N ALA A 88 -4.28 8.72 -12.51
CA ALA A 88 -5.09 8.19 -11.41
C ALA A 88 -4.84 6.69 -11.15
N ASN A 89 -4.38 5.95 -12.16
CA ASN A 89 -3.98 4.56 -12.07
C ASN A 89 -2.49 4.36 -12.40
N CYS A 90 -1.69 5.45 -12.38
CA CYS A 90 -0.27 5.42 -12.71
C CYS A 90 -0.01 4.79 -14.09
N GLU A 91 -0.89 5.08 -15.05
CA GLU A 91 -0.92 4.53 -16.39
C GLU A 91 -0.18 5.40 -17.42
N LYS A 92 0.15 6.65 -17.05
CA LYS A 92 0.81 7.60 -17.94
C LYS A 92 2.29 7.69 -17.59
N GLY A 93 3.16 7.44 -18.56
CA GLY A 93 4.57 7.77 -18.43
C GLY A 93 4.74 9.28 -18.23
N LYS A 94 5.60 9.67 -17.29
CA LYS A 94 6.10 11.03 -17.19
C LYS A 94 6.99 11.25 -18.41
N VAL A 95 6.59 12.15 -19.30
CA VAL A 95 7.44 12.54 -20.42
C VAL A 95 8.66 13.24 -19.83
N CYS A 96 9.85 12.66 -20.02
CA CYS A 96 11.08 13.39 -19.82
C CYS A 96 11.18 14.44 -20.92
N ASN A 97 10.67 15.65 -20.67
CA ASN A 97 11.10 16.83 -21.40
C ASN A 97 12.51 17.20 -20.92
N GLN A 98 13.47 16.31 -21.16
CA GLN A 98 14.85 16.75 -21.25
C GLN A 98 14.95 17.53 -22.55
N SER A 99 14.60 18.82 -22.53
CA SER A 99 15.22 19.76 -23.44
C SER A 99 16.69 19.88 -23.06
N VAL A 100 17.46 18.80 -23.21
CA VAL A 100 18.83 18.98 -23.66
C VAL A 100 18.65 19.49 -25.06
N ALA A 101 18.63 20.81 -25.21
CA ALA A 101 18.92 21.42 -26.49
C ALA A 101 20.30 20.87 -26.86
N LEU A 102 20.33 19.76 -27.62
CA LEU A 102 21.48 19.44 -28.43
C LEU A 102 21.64 20.68 -29.28
N ARG A 103 22.57 21.56 -28.88
CA ARG A 103 23.05 22.64 -29.72
C ARG A 103 23.55 21.92 -30.97
N LYS A 104 22.71 21.83 -31.99
CA LYS A 104 23.15 21.49 -33.34
C LYS A 104 24.01 22.68 -33.76
N THR A 105 25.29 22.65 -33.42
CA THR A 105 26.25 23.50 -34.11
C THR A 105 26.24 23.00 -35.55
N SER A 106 25.54 23.75 -36.41
CA SER A 106 25.53 23.55 -37.85
C SER A 106 26.94 23.82 -38.37
N ASN A 107 27.84 22.85 -38.28
CA ASN A 107 28.98 22.81 -39.15
C ASN A 107 28.52 22.23 -40.48
N ARG A 108 28.25 23.14 -41.43
CA ARG A 108 28.06 22.83 -42.84
C ARG A 108 29.37 22.19 -43.33
N HIS A 109 29.45 20.86 -43.33
CA HIS A 109 30.41 20.13 -44.14
C HIS A 109 29.66 19.09 -44.97
N SER A 110 30.03 19.07 -46.24
CA SER A 110 29.45 18.35 -47.35
C SER A 110 29.21 16.87 -47.05
N GLY A 111 28.00 16.40 -47.39
CA GLY A 111 27.66 15.06 -47.88
C GLY A 111 28.23 13.84 -47.15
N THR A 112 27.41 13.17 -46.35
CA THR A 112 27.04 11.73 -46.50
C THR A 112 26.07 11.34 -45.39
N MET A 113 24.96 10.68 -45.76
CA MET A 113 24.14 9.88 -44.83
C MET A 113 25.01 8.74 -44.31
N LEU A 114 24.92 8.38 -43.02
CA LEU A 114 24.84 6.98 -42.57
C LEU A 114 24.64 6.84 -41.04
N SER A 115 23.67 5.99 -40.72
CA SER A 115 23.43 5.17 -39.52
C SER A 115 23.58 5.77 -38.11
N PHE A 116 22.45 5.90 -37.41
CA PHE A 116 22.42 5.88 -35.95
C PHE A 116 22.68 4.45 -35.46
N ALA A 117 23.83 4.22 -34.84
CA ALA A 117 24.06 3.07 -33.96
C ALA A 117 23.39 3.35 -32.61
N GLN A 118 22.59 2.40 -32.13
CA GLN A 118 21.92 2.46 -30.83
C GLN A 118 22.84 1.81 -29.79
N ASP A 119 23.69 2.59 -29.12
CA ASP A 119 24.47 2.11 -27.98
C ASP A 119 23.67 2.29 -26.68
N TRP A 120 23.38 1.17 -26.02
CA TRP A 120 22.69 1.11 -24.73
C TRP A 120 23.72 1.39 -23.62
N ALA A 121 24.01 2.66 -23.38
CA ALA A 121 24.87 3.06 -22.28
C ALA A 121 24.12 2.90 -20.95
N THR A 122 24.62 1.96 -20.15
CA THR A 122 24.19 1.63 -18.80
C THR A 122 24.83 2.62 -17.84
N GLU A 123 24.08 3.56 -17.25
CA GLU A 123 24.63 4.46 -16.22
C GLU A 123 23.91 4.32 -14.87
N ARG A 124 24.48 3.38 -14.11
CA ARG A 124 24.86 3.46 -12.69
C ARG A 124 24.47 4.78 -11.98
N LEU A 125 23.58 4.68 -11.00
CA LEU A 125 23.31 5.74 -10.02
C LEU A 125 24.55 5.96 -9.13
N THR A 126 25.24 7.08 -9.31
CA THR A 126 26.08 7.67 -8.25
C THR A 126 25.26 8.77 -7.58
N ASN A 127 24.70 8.46 -6.41
CA ASN A 127 24.15 9.46 -5.50
C ASN A 127 25.32 10.14 -4.78
N ASP A 128 25.71 11.34 -5.21
CA ASP A 128 26.45 12.27 -4.38
C ASP A 128 25.45 13.12 -3.59
N SER A 129 25.28 12.79 -2.31
CA SER A 129 24.83 13.74 -1.30
C SER A 129 25.87 13.77 -0.19
N GLU A 130 26.95 14.49 -0.45
CA GLU A 130 27.90 14.94 0.54
C GLU A 130 27.23 16.04 1.38
N GLN A 131 26.58 15.64 2.47
CA GLN A 131 26.19 16.56 3.54
C GLN A 131 27.34 16.64 4.54
N THR A 132 28.26 17.58 4.30
CA THR A 132 29.21 18.05 5.30
C THR A 132 28.44 18.76 6.42
N ASN A 133 28.55 18.26 7.64
CA ASN A 133 28.12 18.95 8.86
C ASN A 133 29.38 19.26 9.70
N PRO A 134 29.73 20.53 9.97
CA PRO A 134 30.92 20.85 10.74
C PRO A 134 30.64 20.74 12.24
N THR A 135 31.43 19.90 12.91
CA THR A 135 31.56 19.82 14.37
C THR A 135 32.16 21.08 14.97
N ARG A 136 31.47 21.65 15.97
CA ARG A 136 32.09 22.07 17.24
C ARG A 136 31.08 21.92 18.37
#